data_AF-A0AAX2I5X2-F1
#
_entry.id   AF-A0AAX2I5X2-F1
#
_cell.length_a   1.000
_cell.length_b   1.000
_cell.length_c   1.000
_cell.angle_alpha   90.00
_cell.angle_beta   90.00
_cell.angle_gamma   90.00
#
_symmetry.space_group_name_H-M   'P 1'
#
loop_
_entity.id
_entity.type
_entity.pdbx_description
1 polymer ?
#
loop_
_entity_poly.entity_id
_entity_poly.type
_entity_poly.pdbx_seq_one_letter_code
_entity_poly.pdbx_strand_id
1 'polypeptide(L)'
;MNKYIANEKMPLLIPAAGFDAKLSMTEKNIEHTEAFMASGVKEFSLPGFVTPHGYRLLVSVNGEHYRLVTDAAIPETVYAVKLAFLEHIVPTRKTCTQILVWRTVQPQHDSAVHGLPQEFFRHFLTQYSIVVSDSEQTNEGRRFWERMIAWAIQAEGHYVYVSNGSEEDRPLTFMTNWDDFYGTWADFCWGDDRDCHCHRLFVISTEQLH
;
A
#
# COMPACT_ATOMS: atom_id res chain seq x y z
N MET A 1 -17.93 34.17 -8.58
CA MET A 1 -17.15 33.16 -9.33
C MET A 1 -15.75 33.14 -8.71
N ASN A 2 -15.63 32.57 -7.51
CA ASN A 2 -14.34 32.47 -6.84
C ASN A 2 -13.66 31.20 -7.32
N LYS A 3 -12.46 31.37 -7.91
CA LYS A 3 -11.55 30.27 -8.20
C LYS A 3 -11.27 29.53 -6.90
N TYR A 4 -11.66 28.26 -6.83
CA TYR A 4 -11.17 27.36 -5.80
C TYR A 4 -9.64 27.32 -5.94
N ILE A 5 -8.94 27.94 -4.99
CA ILE A 5 -7.54 27.67 -4.77
C ILE A 5 -7.52 26.27 -4.16
N ALA A 6 -7.45 25.27 -5.04
CA ALA A 6 -7.12 23.91 -4.64
C ALA A 6 -5.85 24.00 -3.80
N ASN A 7 -5.95 23.59 -2.53
CA ASN A 7 -4.88 23.59 -1.57
C ASN A 7 -3.62 22.99 -2.20
N GLU A 8 -2.49 23.70 -2.20
CA GLU A 8 -1.19 23.29 -2.78
C GLU A 8 -0.57 22.03 -2.14
N LYS A 9 -1.28 21.35 -1.23
CA LYS A 9 -0.86 20.12 -0.57
C LYS A 9 -1.80 18.97 -0.89
N MET A 10 -1.51 18.30 -2.00
CA MET A 10 -1.51 16.83 -2.09
C MET A 10 -2.88 16.09 -2.01
N PRO A 11 -2.94 14.80 -2.46
CA PRO A 11 -1.83 13.95 -2.88
C PRO A 11 -1.41 14.16 -4.34
N LEU A 12 -0.20 14.68 -4.53
CA LEU A 12 0.59 14.39 -5.72
C LEU A 12 1.14 12.98 -5.53
N LEU A 13 0.58 12.09 -6.32
CA LEU A 13 0.79 10.65 -6.35
C LEU A 13 2.28 10.31 -6.45
N ILE A 14 2.75 9.27 -5.73
CA ILE A 14 4.13 8.80 -5.88
C ILE A 14 4.22 8.00 -7.18
N PRO A 15 5.14 8.33 -8.11
CA PRO A 15 5.36 7.55 -9.31
C PRO A 15 5.85 6.13 -8.98
N ALA A 16 4.95 5.14 -9.01
CA ALA A 16 5.23 3.71 -8.94
C ALA A 16 6.21 3.29 -10.05
N ALA A 17 6.13 3.96 -11.21
CA ALA A 17 7.04 3.76 -12.34
C ALA A 17 8.53 3.85 -11.96
N GLY A 18 8.90 4.67 -10.97
CA GLY A 18 10.30 4.79 -10.51
C GLY A 18 10.74 3.71 -9.52
N PHE A 19 9.80 3.20 -8.71
CA PHE A 19 10.04 2.16 -7.71
C PHE A 19 10.12 0.77 -8.36
N ASP A 20 9.21 0.48 -9.29
CA ASP A 20 9.07 -0.84 -9.91
C ASP A 20 10.10 -1.10 -11.02
N ALA A 21 10.37 -0.11 -11.87
CA ALA A 21 11.23 -0.31 -13.05
C ALA A 21 12.69 -0.66 -12.69
N LYS A 22 13.15 -0.26 -11.51
CA LYS A 22 14.52 -0.49 -11.05
C LYS A 22 14.73 -1.90 -10.52
N LEU A 23 13.71 -2.50 -9.90
CA LEU A 23 13.78 -3.85 -9.34
C LEU A 23 13.50 -4.95 -10.38
N SER A 24 12.85 -4.60 -11.49
CA SER A 24 12.52 -5.55 -12.56
C SER A 24 13.69 -5.98 -13.45
N MET A 25 14.83 -5.28 -13.42
CA MET A 25 16.05 -5.66 -14.16
C MET A 25 17.05 -6.30 -13.20
N THR A 26 17.51 -7.53 -13.48
CA THR A 26 18.36 -8.31 -12.56
C THR A 26 19.60 -7.56 -12.08
N GLU A 27 20.40 -6.97 -12.98
CA GLU A 27 21.60 -6.22 -12.60
C GLU A 27 21.28 -5.01 -11.71
N LYS A 28 20.23 -4.26 -12.04
CA LYS A 28 19.78 -3.12 -11.24
C LYS A 28 19.19 -3.57 -9.91
N ASN A 29 18.53 -4.72 -9.86
CA ASN A 29 17.96 -5.26 -8.64
C ASN A 29 19.06 -5.56 -7.63
N ILE A 30 20.14 -6.22 -8.06
CA ILE A 30 21.32 -6.49 -7.22
C ILE A 30 21.89 -5.18 -6.69
N GLU A 31 22.21 -4.22 -7.58
CA GLU A 31 22.75 -2.91 -7.20
C GLU A 31 21.85 -2.18 -6.18
N HIS A 32 20.53 -2.16 -6.43
CA HIS A 32 19.57 -1.54 -5.53
C HIS A 32 19.34 -2.31 -4.23
N THR A 33 19.59 -3.61 -4.20
CA THR A 33 19.52 -4.45 -3.00
C THR A 33 20.72 -4.18 -2.11
N GLU A 34 21.92 -4.15 -2.68
CA GLU A 34 23.15 -3.81 -1.98
C GLU A 34 23.10 -2.38 -1.42
N ALA A 35 22.66 -1.40 -2.22
CA ALA A 35 22.51 -0.03 -1.78
C ALA A 35 21.50 0.12 -0.62
N PHE A 36 20.37 -0.60 -0.68
CA PHE A 36 19.39 -0.64 0.41
C PHE A 36 20.00 -1.20 1.69
N MET A 37 20.70 -2.34 1.62
CA MET A 37 21.36 -2.95 2.77
C MET A 37 22.45 -2.05 3.36
N ALA A 38 23.26 -1.42 2.51
CA ALA A 38 24.33 -0.51 2.90
C ALA A 38 23.82 0.77 3.59
N SER A 39 22.64 1.25 3.21
CA SER A 39 22.00 2.42 3.84
C SER A 39 21.52 2.18 5.29
N GLY A 40 21.53 0.93 5.74
CA GLY A 40 21.16 0.54 7.09
C GLY A 40 19.82 -0.20 7.13
N VAL A 41 19.88 -1.45 7.56
CA VAL A 41 18.74 -2.36 7.66
C VAL A 41 18.75 -3.14 8.97
N LYS A 42 17.60 -3.67 9.35
CA LYS A 42 17.42 -4.59 10.47
C LYS A 42 16.67 -5.82 10.00
N GLU A 43 16.95 -6.96 10.63
CA GLU A 43 16.09 -8.15 10.48
C GLU A 43 14.69 -7.81 10.98
N PHE A 44 13.69 -8.26 10.23
CA PHE A 44 12.28 -8.04 10.52
C PHE A 44 11.52 -9.37 10.48
N SER A 45 10.79 -9.65 11.55
CA SER A 45 9.88 -10.79 11.61
C SER A 45 8.46 -10.28 11.42
N LEU A 46 7.82 -10.66 10.32
CA LEU A 46 6.44 -10.32 10.03
C LEU A 46 5.50 -11.32 10.74
N PRO A 47 4.64 -10.87 11.67
CA PRO A 47 3.67 -11.76 12.31
C PRO A 47 2.78 -12.46 11.27
N GLY A 48 2.56 -13.77 11.43
CA GLY A 48 1.77 -14.57 10.47
C GLY A 48 2.56 -15.07 9.26
N PHE A 49 3.82 -14.67 9.09
CA PHE A 49 4.68 -15.09 7.99
C PHE A 49 5.98 -15.72 8.51
N VAL A 50 6.30 -16.92 8.02
CA VAL A 50 7.58 -17.58 8.29
C VAL A 50 8.50 -17.33 7.11
N THR A 51 9.57 -16.56 7.33
CA THR A 51 10.57 -16.31 6.29
C THR A 51 11.19 -17.63 5.81
N PRO A 52 11.06 -17.99 4.52
CA PRO A 52 11.59 -19.24 4.00
C PRO A 52 13.12 -19.31 4.10
N HIS A 53 13.66 -20.53 4.21
CA HIS A 53 15.10 -20.74 4.17
C HIS A 53 15.71 -20.20 2.88
N GLY A 54 16.87 -19.54 2.99
CA GLY A 54 17.53 -18.88 1.86
C GLY A 54 17.00 -17.48 1.56
N TYR A 55 16.16 -16.92 2.44
CA TYR A 55 15.67 -15.55 2.34
C TYR A 55 15.77 -14.85 3.69
N ARG A 56 15.83 -13.51 3.63
CA ARG A 56 15.84 -12.63 4.79
C ARG A 56 14.84 -11.51 4.59
N LEU A 57 14.04 -11.25 5.62
CA LEU A 57 13.07 -10.17 5.60
C LEU A 57 13.66 -8.99 6.36
N LEU A 58 13.92 -7.91 5.64
CA LEU A 58 14.65 -6.75 6.13
C LEU A 58 13.74 -5.53 6.16
N VAL A 59 14.00 -4.64 7.11
CA VAL A 59 13.39 -3.31 7.18
C VAL A 59 14.48 -2.24 7.24
N SER A 60 14.28 -1.12 6.55
CA SER A 60 15.13 0.05 6.69
C SER A 60 15.13 0.57 8.12
N VAL A 61 16.22 1.23 8.53
CA VAL A 61 16.34 1.78 9.89
C VAL A 61 15.21 2.74 10.29
N ASN A 62 14.61 3.44 9.32
CA ASN A 62 13.48 4.34 9.54
C ASN A 62 12.10 3.64 9.62
N GLY A 63 12.03 2.33 9.32
CA GLY A 63 10.79 1.56 9.44
C GLY A 63 9.81 1.74 8.27
N GLU A 64 10.23 2.34 7.16
CA GLU A 64 9.31 2.70 6.07
C GLU A 64 9.48 1.84 4.81
N HIS A 65 10.54 1.02 4.74
CA HIS A 65 10.86 0.23 3.56
C HIS A 65 11.24 -1.19 3.97
N TYR A 66 10.44 -2.15 3.53
CA TYR A 66 10.60 -3.56 3.82
C TYR A 66 10.99 -4.29 2.55
N ARG A 67 11.88 -5.28 2.65
CA ARG A 67 12.29 -6.12 1.53
C ARG A 67 12.49 -7.55 1.95
N LEU A 68 11.92 -8.49 1.20
CA LEU A 68 12.39 -9.87 1.19
C LEU A 68 13.53 -9.97 0.21
N VAL A 69 14.71 -10.36 0.69
CA VAL A 69 15.92 -10.52 -0.11
C VAL A 69 16.40 -11.97 -0.07
N THR A 70 17.10 -12.42 -1.10
CA THR A 70 17.79 -13.71 -1.07
C THR A 70 18.98 -13.67 -0.12
N ASP A 71 19.19 -14.75 0.64
CA ASP A 71 20.35 -14.93 1.51
C ASP A 71 21.49 -15.61 0.74
N ALA A 72 21.87 -14.99 -0.38
CA ALA A 72 22.95 -15.43 -1.25
C ALA A 72 24.15 -14.47 -1.14
N ALA A 73 25.32 -14.90 -1.63
CA ALA A 73 26.50 -14.04 -1.69
C ALA A 73 26.26 -12.77 -2.52
N ILE A 74 25.37 -12.85 -3.51
CA ILE A 74 24.88 -11.73 -4.31
C ILE A 74 23.36 -11.64 -4.04
N PRO A 75 22.92 -10.75 -3.12
CA PRO A 75 21.53 -10.68 -2.73
C PRO A 75 20.70 -9.95 -3.80
N GLU A 76 19.48 -10.43 -4.00
CA GLU A 76 18.47 -9.74 -4.82
C GLU A 76 17.17 -9.58 -4.02
N THR A 77 16.46 -8.49 -4.29
CA THR A 77 15.14 -8.21 -3.74
C THR A 77 14.10 -8.98 -4.55
N VAL A 78 13.32 -9.83 -3.88
CA VAL A 78 12.24 -10.60 -4.51
C VAL A 78 10.85 -10.04 -4.18
N TYR A 79 10.75 -9.24 -3.11
CA TYR A 79 9.56 -8.53 -2.71
C TYR A 79 9.94 -7.24 -1.98
N ALA A 80 9.25 -6.14 -2.27
CA ALA A 80 9.49 -4.86 -1.62
C ALA A 80 8.18 -4.16 -1.27
N VAL A 81 8.15 -3.55 -0.09
CA VAL A 81 7.06 -2.68 0.36
C VAL A 81 7.65 -1.36 0.83
N LYS A 82 7.11 -0.26 0.32
CA LYS A 82 7.45 1.08 0.79
C LYS A 82 6.20 1.78 1.28
N LEU A 83 6.25 2.22 2.54
CA LEU A 83 5.21 3.01 3.17
C LEU A 83 5.42 4.48 2.83
N ALA A 84 4.31 5.17 2.58
CA ALA A 84 4.25 6.62 2.56
C ALA A 84 3.17 7.10 3.53
N PHE A 85 3.52 8.11 4.31
CA PHE A 85 2.64 8.70 5.30
C PHE A 85 2.23 10.10 4.83
N LEU A 86 0.94 10.41 4.95
CA LEU A 86 0.44 11.77 4.89
C LEU A 86 -0.36 12.03 6.16
N GLU A 87 -0.05 13.14 6.78
CA GLU A 87 -0.87 13.73 7.81
C GLU A 87 -2.11 14.33 7.09
N HIS A 88 -3.27 14.39 7.75
CA HIS A 88 -4.51 15.05 7.26
C HIS A 88 -5.55 14.24 6.45
N ILE A 89 -5.42 12.92 6.24
CA ILE A 89 -6.56 12.13 5.71
C ILE A 89 -7.55 11.75 6.83
N VAL A 90 -7.01 11.37 8.00
CA VAL A 90 -7.78 11.02 9.19
C VAL A 90 -7.25 11.89 10.33
N PRO A 91 -8.06 12.79 10.94
CA PRO A 91 -7.56 13.80 11.88
C PRO A 91 -6.92 13.24 13.17
N THR A 92 -7.23 12.00 13.54
CA THR A 92 -6.95 11.45 14.89
C THR A 92 -5.78 10.46 14.96
N ARG A 93 -5.16 10.05 13.83
CA ARG A 93 -4.09 9.03 13.82
C ARG A 93 -3.02 9.31 12.76
N LYS A 94 -1.83 8.71 12.93
CA LYS A 94 -0.86 8.58 11.83
C LYS A 94 -1.45 7.69 10.74
N THR A 95 -1.70 8.25 9.57
CA THR A 95 -2.28 7.54 8.44
C THR A 95 -1.19 7.05 7.50
N CYS A 96 -1.18 5.74 7.24
CA CYS A 96 -0.40 5.16 6.15
C CYS A 96 -1.18 5.39 4.87
N THR A 97 -0.76 6.37 4.08
CA THR A 97 -1.57 6.84 2.95
C THR A 97 -1.33 6.11 1.65
N GLN A 98 -0.17 5.48 1.51
CA GLN A 98 0.11 4.66 0.33
C GLN A 98 1.07 3.53 0.71
N ILE A 99 0.74 2.33 0.25
CA ILE A 99 1.59 1.15 0.34
C ILE A 99 2.01 0.83 -1.09
N LEU A 100 3.26 1.15 -1.44
CA LEU A 100 3.85 0.73 -2.70
C LEU A 100 4.35 -0.69 -2.55
N VAL A 101 3.90 -1.58 -3.43
CA VAL A 101 4.25 -2.99 -3.40
C VAL A 101 4.86 -3.37 -4.74
N TRP A 102 6.07 -3.93 -4.69
CA TRP A 102 6.70 -4.57 -5.83
C TRP A 102 6.94 -6.04 -5.51
N ARG A 103 6.68 -6.91 -6.49
CA ARG A 103 6.91 -8.36 -6.40
C ARG A 103 7.65 -8.80 -7.66
N THR A 104 8.64 -9.67 -7.49
CA THR A 104 9.32 -10.29 -8.64
C THR A 104 8.35 -11.11 -9.47
N VAL A 105 8.51 -11.06 -10.79
CA VAL A 105 7.79 -11.91 -11.76
C VAL A 105 8.51 -13.24 -12.01
N GLN A 106 9.68 -13.44 -11.40
CA GLN A 106 10.51 -14.62 -11.62
C GLN A 106 9.92 -15.84 -10.85
N PRO A 107 9.52 -16.92 -11.56
CA PRO A 107 8.75 -18.01 -10.95
C PRO A 107 9.44 -18.76 -9.81
N GLN A 108 10.77 -18.80 -9.79
CA GLN A 108 11.51 -19.53 -8.75
C GLN A 108 11.31 -18.95 -7.33
N HIS A 109 10.82 -17.71 -7.21
CA HIS A 109 10.56 -17.07 -5.92
C HIS A 109 9.08 -17.08 -5.53
N ASP A 110 8.18 -17.63 -6.35
CA ASP A 110 6.73 -17.53 -6.14
C ASP A 110 6.29 -18.10 -4.80
N SER A 111 6.88 -19.21 -4.37
CA SER A 111 6.60 -19.81 -3.07
C SER A 111 7.06 -18.92 -1.92
N ALA A 112 8.18 -18.21 -2.09
CA ALA A 112 8.76 -17.37 -1.04
C ALA A 112 7.99 -16.07 -0.82
N VAL A 113 7.35 -15.56 -1.87
CA VAL A 113 6.57 -14.31 -1.82
C VAL A 113 5.06 -14.56 -1.68
N HIS A 114 4.64 -15.83 -1.63
CA HIS A 114 3.24 -16.20 -1.47
C HIS A 114 2.70 -15.70 -0.12
N GLY A 115 1.49 -15.13 -0.12
CA GLY A 115 0.83 -14.63 1.09
C GLY A 115 1.39 -13.33 1.67
N LEU A 116 2.64 -12.95 1.36
CA LEU A 116 3.31 -11.75 1.90
C LEU A 116 2.47 -10.47 1.82
N PRO A 117 1.81 -10.13 0.68
CA PRO A 117 1.01 -8.92 0.59
C PRO A 117 -0.11 -8.84 1.65
N GLN A 118 -0.73 -9.98 1.97
CA GLN A 118 -1.82 -10.04 2.94
C GLN A 118 -1.30 -9.91 4.37
N GLU A 119 -0.20 -10.58 4.70
CA GLU A 119 0.38 -10.50 6.04
C GLU A 119 0.96 -9.10 6.33
N PHE A 120 1.60 -8.46 5.33
CA PHE A 120 2.02 -7.07 5.46
C PHE A 120 0.85 -6.13 5.65
N PHE A 121 -0.20 -6.27 4.85
CA PHE A 121 -1.41 -5.49 5.00
C PHE A 121 -1.99 -5.61 6.42
N ARG A 122 -2.16 -6.83 6.94
CA ARG A 122 -2.62 -7.06 8.32
C ARG A 122 -1.70 -6.42 9.35
N HIS A 123 -0.39 -6.60 9.21
CA HIS A 123 0.59 -6.00 10.10
C HIS A 123 0.47 -4.48 10.15
N PHE A 124 0.44 -3.81 9.00
CA PHE A 124 0.30 -2.36 8.95
C PHE A 124 -1.04 -1.88 9.48
N LEU A 125 -2.11 -2.64 9.27
CA LEU A 125 -3.44 -2.29 9.74
C LEU A 125 -3.56 -2.31 11.28
N THR A 126 -2.69 -3.06 11.97
CA THR A 126 -2.58 -2.97 13.44
C THR A 126 -2.00 -1.63 13.91
N GLN A 127 -1.21 -0.97 13.06
CA GLN A 127 -0.46 0.24 13.41
C GLN A 127 -1.10 1.50 12.84
N TYR A 128 -1.71 1.42 11.67
CA TYR A 128 -2.18 2.55 10.87
C TYR A 128 -3.55 2.27 10.27
N SER A 129 -4.32 3.34 10.02
CA SER A 129 -5.35 3.29 8.99
C SER A 129 -4.67 3.28 7.61
N ILE A 130 -5.13 2.42 6.71
CA ILE A 130 -4.58 2.23 5.37
C ILE A 130 -5.47 2.95 4.37
N VAL A 131 -4.89 3.86 3.59
CA VAL A 131 -5.59 4.56 2.52
C VAL A 131 -5.22 3.95 1.17
N VAL A 132 -6.22 3.80 0.30
CA VAL A 132 -6.09 3.21 -1.03
C VAL A 132 -6.57 4.23 -2.06
N SER A 133 -5.70 4.55 -3.02
CA SER A 133 -5.99 5.42 -4.16
C SER A 133 -5.87 4.66 -5.48
N ASP A 134 -6.61 5.08 -6.50
CA ASP A 134 -6.68 4.44 -7.82
C ASP A 134 -5.38 4.53 -8.65
N SER A 135 -4.68 5.65 -8.55
CA SER A 135 -4.06 6.26 -9.72
C SER A 135 -2.83 5.60 -10.33
N GLU A 136 -2.28 4.53 -9.75
CA GLU A 136 -1.12 3.80 -10.32
C GLU A 136 -1.23 2.28 -10.10
N GLN A 137 -2.44 1.77 -9.98
CA GLN A 137 -2.63 0.34 -9.80
C GLN A 137 -2.63 -0.35 -11.16
N THR A 138 -1.66 -1.25 -11.35
CA THR A 138 -1.83 -2.30 -12.36
C THR A 138 -3.16 -3.03 -12.12
N ASN A 139 -3.72 -3.71 -13.12
CA ASN A 139 -4.91 -4.54 -12.92
C ASN A 139 -4.75 -5.53 -11.75
N GLU A 140 -3.51 -5.97 -11.48
CA GLU A 140 -3.17 -6.81 -10.33
C GLU A 140 -3.24 -6.06 -9.00
N GLY A 141 -2.79 -4.80 -8.96
CA GLY A 141 -2.94 -3.91 -7.81
C GLY A 141 -4.41 -3.71 -7.45
N ARG A 142 -5.27 -3.39 -8.42
CA ARG A 142 -6.71 -3.23 -8.20
C ARG A 142 -7.33 -4.47 -7.58
N ARG A 143 -7.08 -5.65 -8.16
CA ARG A 143 -7.57 -6.92 -7.63
C ARG A 143 -7.05 -7.23 -6.23
N PHE A 144 -5.80 -6.84 -5.93
CA PHE A 144 -5.26 -6.97 -4.58
C PHE A 144 -6.08 -6.15 -3.57
N TRP A 145 -6.36 -4.88 -3.88
CA TRP A 145 -7.12 -4.02 -2.99
C TRP A 145 -8.59 -4.40 -2.88
N GLU A 146 -9.24 -4.80 -3.97
CA GLU A 146 -10.58 -5.41 -3.95
C GLU A 146 -10.63 -6.56 -2.93
N ARG A 147 -9.64 -7.46 -2.96
CA ARG A 147 -9.54 -8.57 -2.01
C ARG A 147 -9.31 -8.10 -0.56
N MET A 148 -8.52 -7.06 -0.33
CA MET A 148 -8.27 -6.53 1.02
C MET A 148 -9.48 -5.81 1.60
N ILE A 149 -10.21 -5.07 0.75
CA ILE A 149 -11.49 -4.44 1.10
C ILE A 149 -12.52 -5.52 1.43
N ALA A 150 -12.68 -6.54 0.57
CA ALA A 150 -13.59 -7.66 0.83
C ALA A 150 -13.28 -8.36 2.15
N TRP A 151 -12.00 -8.63 2.41
CA TRP A 151 -11.55 -9.22 3.67
C TRP A 151 -11.88 -8.31 4.87
N ALA A 152 -11.61 -7.01 4.78
CA ALA A 152 -11.86 -6.07 5.87
C ALA A 152 -13.35 -5.89 6.18
N ILE A 153 -14.24 -5.95 5.19
CA ILE A 153 -15.70 -5.93 5.41
C ILE A 153 -16.16 -7.16 6.20
N GLN A 154 -15.55 -8.32 5.95
CA GLN A 154 -15.92 -9.59 6.59
C GLN A 154 -15.26 -9.80 7.95
N ALA A 155 -14.11 -9.17 8.19
CA ALA A 155 -13.35 -9.34 9.41
C ALA A 155 -13.94 -8.50 10.56
N GLU A 156 -14.22 -9.14 11.70
CA GLU A 156 -14.68 -8.43 12.89
C GLU A 156 -13.63 -7.40 13.36
N GLY A 157 -14.11 -6.26 13.87
CA GLY A 157 -13.25 -5.17 14.36
C GLY A 157 -12.54 -4.37 13.26
N HIS A 158 -12.98 -4.51 12.00
CA HIS A 158 -12.46 -3.75 10.87
C HIS A 158 -13.57 -2.92 10.24
N TYR A 159 -13.19 -1.75 9.72
CA TYR A 159 -14.09 -0.76 9.16
C TYR A 159 -13.54 -0.25 7.84
N VAL A 160 -14.40 -0.15 6.83
CA VAL A 160 -14.04 0.43 5.54
C VAL A 160 -14.85 1.68 5.29
N TYR A 161 -14.16 2.73 4.86
CA TYR A 161 -14.72 4.04 4.58
C TYR A 161 -14.40 4.51 3.18
N VAL A 162 -15.25 5.37 2.65
CA VAL A 162 -14.97 6.19 1.48
C VAL A 162 -14.75 7.62 1.92
N SER A 163 -13.56 8.15 1.64
CA SER A 163 -13.19 9.54 1.87
C SER A 163 -13.39 10.34 0.59
N ASN A 164 -14.33 11.28 0.58
CA ASN A 164 -14.57 12.14 -0.57
C ASN A 164 -13.79 13.46 -0.47
N GLY A 165 -12.55 13.49 -0.94
CA GLY A 165 -11.73 14.70 -0.97
C GLY A 165 -12.13 15.73 -2.04
N SER A 166 -13.14 15.46 -2.87
CA SER A 166 -13.70 16.45 -3.80
C SER A 166 -14.62 17.47 -3.09
N GLU A 167 -14.99 17.21 -1.84
CA GLU A 167 -15.77 18.12 -0.99
C GLU A 167 -14.89 18.80 0.06
N GLU A 168 -15.26 20.02 0.48
CA GLU A 168 -14.46 20.86 1.38
C GLU A 168 -14.18 20.18 2.74
N ASP A 169 -15.19 19.52 3.31
CA ASP A 169 -15.10 18.85 4.62
C ASP A 169 -14.53 17.44 4.56
N ARG A 170 -14.27 16.91 3.36
CA ARG A 170 -13.82 15.52 3.12
C ARG A 170 -14.61 14.49 3.95
N PRO A 171 -15.91 14.30 3.68
CA PRO A 171 -16.72 13.37 4.45
C PRO A 171 -16.19 11.94 4.34
N LEU A 172 -16.33 11.19 5.44
CA LEU A 172 -16.07 9.76 5.54
C LEU A 172 -17.40 9.00 5.57
N THR A 173 -17.67 8.23 4.52
CA THR A 173 -18.87 7.40 4.43
C THR A 173 -18.52 5.96 4.79
N PHE A 174 -19.17 5.41 5.82
CA PHE A 174 -19.00 4.00 6.19
C PHE A 174 -19.61 3.09 5.13
N MET A 175 -18.85 2.08 4.71
CA MET A 175 -19.30 1.06 3.77
C MET A 175 -19.78 -0.17 4.53
N THR A 176 -21.03 -0.57 4.28
CA THR A 176 -21.69 -1.60 5.09
C THR A 176 -21.50 -3.01 4.55
N ASN A 177 -21.36 -3.17 3.24
CA ASN A 177 -21.28 -4.47 2.60
C ASN A 177 -20.53 -4.44 1.25
N TRP A 178 -20.27 -5.63 0.71
CA TRP A 178 -19.53 -5.81 -0.53
C TRP A 178 -20.31 -5.41 -1.80
N ASP A 179 -21.64 -5.47 -1.78
CA ASP A 179 -22.46 -5.08 -2.92
C ASP A 179 -22.44 -3.54 -3.09
N ASP A 180 -22.41 -2.79 -1.97
CA ASP A 180 -22.20 -1.33 -1.99
C ASP A 180 -20.86 -0.97 -2.66
N PHE A 181 -19.82 -1.79 -2.44
CA PHE A 181 -18.50 -1.57 -3.03
C PHE A 181 -18.57 -1.57 -4.55
N TYR A 182 -19.04 -2.66 -5.18
CA TYR A 182 -19.09 -2.72 -6.64
C TYR A 182 -20.22 -1.89 -7.25
N GLY A 183 -21.35 -1.77 -6.55
CA GLY A 183 -22.53 -1.06 -7.07
C GLY A 183 -22.41 0.46 -7.00
N THR A 184 -21.49 1.01 -6.21
CA THR A 184 -21.37 2.46 -6.02
C THR A 184 -19.93 2.91 -5.85
N TRP A 185 -19.19 2.34 -4.90
CA TRP A 185 -17.95 2.94 -4.45
C TRP A 185 -16.74 2.68 -5.34
N ALA A 186 -16.70 1.54 -6.04
CA ALA A 186 -15.62 1.20 -6.96
C ALA A 186 -15.50 2.24 -8.06
N ASP A 187 -16.58 2.51 -8.80
CA ASP A 187 -16.58 3.52 -9.88
C ASP A 187 -16.52 4.95 -9.34
N PHE A 188 -16.97 5.18 -8.10
CA PHE A 188 -16.85 6.48 -7.46
C PHE A 188 -15.40 6.82 -7.13
N CYS A 189 -14.62 5.87 -6.58
CA CYS A 189 -13.23 6.07 -6.15
C CYS A 189 -12.21 5.81 -7.25
N TRP A 190 -12.50 4.89 -8.18
CA TRP A 190 -11.57 4.45 -9.21
C TRP A 190 -12.07 4.84 -10.59
N GLY A 191 -11.29 5.66 -11.30
CA GLY A 191 -11.58 6.15 -12.64
C GLY A 191 -10.55 7.16 -13.14
N ASP A 192 -10.72 7.59 -14.39
CA ASP A 192 -9.68 8.33 -15.11
C ASP A 192 -9.69 9.86 -14.87
N ASP A 193 -10.75 10.39 -14.24
CA ASP A 193 -10.84 11.83 -13.92
C ASP A 193 -9.84 12.22 -12.82
N ARG A 194 -8.77 12.89 -13.23
CA ARG A 194 -7.70 13.37 -12.33
C ARG A 194 -8.16 14.45 -11.36
N ASP A 195 -9.19 15.23 -11.69
CA ASP A 195 -9.68 16.30 -10.82
C ASP A 195 -10.61 15.77 -9.72
N CYS A 196 -11.05 14.51 -9.82
CA CYS A 196 -11.96 13.87 -8.88
C CYS A 196 -11.37 12.62 -8.21
N HIS A 197 -10.94 11.63 -8.99
CA HIS A 197 -10.57 10.30 -8.47
C HIS A 197 -9.27 10.30 -7.68
N CYS A 198 -8.35 11.24 -7.94
CA CYS A 198 -7.17 11.37 -7.09
C CYS A 198 -7.50 11.84 -5.66
N HIS A 199 -8.71 12.36 -5.43
CA HIS A 199 -9.19 12.84 -4.14
C HIS A 199 -10.15 11.86 -3.45
N ARG A 200 -10.62 10.82 -4.14
CA ARG A 200 -11.58 9.85 -3.61
C ARG A 200 -10.84 8.58 -3.23
N LEU A 201 -10.89 8.23 -1.96
CA LEU A 201 -9.99 7.25 -1.37
C LEU A 201 -10.80 6.23 -0.56
N PHE A 202 -10.38 4.97 -0.59
CA PHE A 202 -10.83 4.02 0.42
C PHE A 202 -9.93 4.14 1.65
N VAL A 203 -10.53 4.01 2.84
CA VAL A 203 -9.80 3.96 4.11
C VAL A 203 -10.20 2.70 4.86
N ILE A 204 -9.24 1.85 5.18
CA ILE A 204 -9.44 0.66 5.99
C ILE A 204 -8.85 0.91 7.38
N SER A 205 -9.60 0.65 8.43
CA SER A 205 -9.19 0.89 9.82
C SER A 205 -9.65 -0.22 10.77
N THR A 206 -8.95 -0.35 11.90
CA THR A 206 -9.35 -1.19 13.05
C THR A 206 -10.17 -0.43 14.10
N GLU A 207 -10.42 0.86 13.87
CA GLU A 207 -11.16 1.75 14.76
C GLU A 207 -12.34 2.37 14.01
N GLN A 208 -13.42 2.67 14.75
CA GLN A 208 -14.51 3.47 14.21
C GLN A 208 -14.04 4.92 14.08
N LEU A 209 -14.05 5.43 12.85
CA LEU A 209 -13.63 6.80 12.53
C LEU A 209 -14.81 7.80 12.58
N HIS A 210 -15.99 7.34 13.01
CA HIS A 210 -17.23 8.11 13.16
C HIS A 210 -18.00 7.59 14.39
#